data_AF-A0AAV0HGV8-F1
#
_entry.id   AF-A0AAV0HGV8-F1
#
_cell.length_a   1.000
_cell.length_b   1.000
_cell.length_c   1.000
_cell.angle_alpha   90.00
_cell.angle_beta   90.00
_cell.angle_gamma   90.00
#
_symmetry.space_group_name_H-M   'P 1'
#
loop_
_entity.id
_entity.type
_entity.pdbx_description
1 polymer ?
#
loop_
_entity_poly.entity_id
_entity_poly.type
_entity_poly.pdbx_seq_one_letter_code
_entity_poly.pdbx_strand_id
1 'polypeptide(L)'
;MLQQVPGLARSYYSSDSMQRDTEIPENFGETYPIEFLNALTFNGVPYHELKLKIHTPVMLLRNLSTSAGLCNGTRIMITELGDNIIKGVIMGGTFDKDVVIIPRIVLNVEDKR
;
A
#
# COMPACT_ATOMS: atom_id res chain seq x y z
N MET A 1 -5.73 11.60 -13.74
CA MET A 1 -5.76 10.15 -14.05
C MET A 1 -6.83 9.41 -13.26
N LEU A 2 -6.74 9.24 -11.93
CA LEU A 2 -7.77 8.50 -11.16
C LEU A 2 -9.17 9.17 -11.20
N GLN A 3 -9.23 10.50 -11.29
CA GLN A 3 -10.49 11.24 -11.46
C GLN A 3 -11.19 10.97 -12.79
N GLN A 4 -10.44 10.52 -13.81
CA GLN A 4 -10.98 10.26 -15.15
C GLN A 4 -11.57 8.84 -15.27
N VAL A 5 -11.20 7.93 -14.36
CA VAL A 5 -11.77 6.58 -14.33
C VAL A 5 -13.14 6.65 -13.63
N PRO A 6 -14.23 6.17 -14.27
CA PRO A 6 -15.55 6.14 -13.65
C PRO A 6 -15.57 5.21 -12.43
N GLY A 7 -16.52 5.44 -11.51
CA GLY A 7 -16.70 4.64 -10.30
C GLY A 7 -16.17 5.29 -9.03
N LEU A 8 -16.57 4.71 -7.90
CA LEU A 8 -16.23 5.19 -6.56
C LEU A 8 -14.78 4.84 -6.23
N ALA A 9 -14.04 5.84 -5.75
CA ALA A 9 -12.72 5.60 -5.17
C ALA A 9 -12.88 4.99 -3.78
N ARG A 10 -12.02 4.03 -3.46
CA ARG A 10 -11.84 3.51 -2.11
C ARG A 10 -10.50 3.99 -1.57
N SER A 11 -10.52 4.59 -0.39
CA SER A 11 -9.32 5.00 0.35
C SER A 11 -8.88 3.89 1.29
N TYR A 12 -7.58 3.60 1.29
CA TYR A 12 -6.92 2.75 2.27
C TYR A 12 -5.94 3.62 3.06
N TYR A 13 -6.05 3.60 4.39
CA TYR A 13 -5.21 4.40 5.27
C TYR A 13 -4.11 3.54 5.88
N SER A 14 -2.90 4.09 6.00
CA SER A 14 -1.83 3.46 6.79
C SER A 14 -2.25 3.38 8.26
N SER A 15 -1.69 2.41 8.99
CA SER A 15 -1.83 2.41 10.46
C SER A 15 -1.00 3.54 11.05
N ASP A 16 -1.56 4.21 12.05
CA ASP A 16 -1.10 5.43 12.73
C ASP A 16 -0.44 5.16 14.09
N SER A 17 -0.34 3.89 14.50
CA SER A 17 0.25 3.52 15.77
C SER A 17 1.77 3.41 15.68
N MET A 18 2.49 4.15 16.54
CA MET A 18 3.92 3.93 16.76
C MET A 18 4.15 2.59 17.45
N GLN A 19 5.14 1.83 16.99
CA GLN A 19 5.64 0.69 17.76
C GLN A 19 6.31 1.23 19.03
N ARG A 20 5.83 0.81 20.20
CA ARG A 20 6.39 1.21 21.49
C ARG A 20 7.73 0.52 21.69
N ASP A 21 8.82 1.28 21.73
CA ASP A 21 10.05 0.79 22.36
C ASP A 21 9.91 0.92 23.87
N THR A 22 10.30 -0.13 24.60
CA THR A 22 10.22 -0.21 26.07
C THR A 22 11.03 0.86 26.82
N GLU A 23 11.87 1.60 26.12
CA GLU A 23 12.72 2.67 26.68
C GLU A 23 12.10 4.07 26.56
N ILE A 24 10.94 4.21 25.91
CA ILE A 24 10.31 5.51 25.66
C ILE A 24 9.28 5.84 26.77
N PRO A 25 9.33 7.03 27.42
CA PRO A 25 8.39 7.44 28.47
C PRO A 25 6.91 7.41 28.03
N GLU A 26 5.99 7.16 28.96
CA GLU A 26 4.53 7.01 28.68
C GLU A 26 3.91 8.18 27.89
N ASN A 27 4.45 9.39 28.02
CA ASN A 27 3.91 10.60 27.36
C ASN A 27 4.45 10.84 25.94
N PHE A 28 5.31 9.97 25.40
CA PHE A 28 5.95 10.24 24.10
C PHE A 28 4.98 10.16 22.93
N GLY A 29 3.94 9.33 23.03
CA GLY A 29 2.84 9.25 22.06
C GLY A 29 1.97 10.52 22.01
N GLU A 30 2.00 11.37 23.04
CA GLU A 30 1.33 12.68 23.06
C GLU A 30 2.18 13.78 22.37
N THR A 31 3.45 13.49 22.05
CA THR A 31 4.39 14.48 21.50
C THR A 31 4.15 14.77 20.02
N TYR A 32 3.52 13.85 19.29
CA TYR A 32 3.35 13.96 17.84
C TYR A 32 1.87 13.94 17.47
N PRO A 33 1.35 15.04 16.90
CA PRO A 33 -0.01 15.05 16.39
C PRO A 33 -0.15 14.03 15.25
N ILE A 34 -1.32 13.40 15.14
CA ILE A 34 -1.59 12.38 14.11
C ILE A 34 -1.42 12.95 12.70
N GLU A 35 -1.66 14.25 12.52
CA GLU A 35 -1.43 14.98 11.27
C GLU A 35 0.04 14.95 10.86
N PHE A 36 0.97 15.02 11.83
CA PHE A 36 2.40 14.88 11.56
C PHE A 36 2.72 13.47 11.09
N LEU A 37 2.16 12.44 11.74
CA LEU A 37 2.37 11.03 11.35
C LEU A 37 1.83 10.74 9.96
N ASN A 38 0.64 11.26 9.65
CA ASN A 38 0.01 11.10 8.34
C ASN A 38 0.74 11.85 7.22
N ALA A 39 1.55 12.86 7.57
CA ALA A 39 2.39 13.60 6.65
C ALA A 39 3.77 12.94 6.41
N LEU A 40 4.16 11.94 7.21
CA LEU A 40 5.42 11.23 7.00
C LEU A 40 5.39 10.47 5.67
N THR A 41 6.49 10.58 4.93
CA THR A 41 6.69 9.90 3.65
C THR A 41 7.99 9.14 3.71
N PHE A 42 7.95 7.87 3.31
CA PHE A 42 9.11 6.99 3.31
C PHE A 42 9.32 6.45 1.91
N ASN A 43 10.58 6.32 1.49
CA ASN A 43 10.90 5.73 0.21
C ASN A 43 10.43 4.26 0.17
N GLY A 44 9.75 3.88 -0.91
CA GLY A 44 9.25 2.51 -1.11
C GLY A 44 7.97 2.18 -0.33
N VAL A 45 7.33 3.15 0.32
CA VAL A 45 6.03 2.99 1.00
C VAL A 45 5.02 3.96 0.37
N PRO A 46 3.75 3.55 0.15
CA PRO A 46 2.71 4.47 -0.28
C PRO A 46 2.48 5.60 0.74
N TYR A 47 1.88 6.70 0.27
CA TYR A 47 1.36 7.74 1.17
C TYR A 47 0.37 7.16 2.17
N HIS A 48 0.17 7.88 3.29
CA HIS A 48 -0.80 7.53 4.32
C HIS A 48 -2.17 7.18 3.72
N GLU A 49 -2.66 7.95 2.76
CA GLU A 49 -3.88 7.64 2.02
C GLU A 49 -3.57 7.09 0.64
N LEU A 50 -3.96 5.83 0.40
CA LEU A 50 -3.93 5.18 -0.90
C LEU A 50 -5.34 5.11 -1.50
N LYS A 51 -5.62 5.96 -2.49
CA LYS A 51 -6.89 5.97 -3.23
C LYS A 51 -6.83 5.07 -4.45
N LEU A 52 -7.72 4.09 -4.54
CA LEU A 52 -7.81 3.14 -5.65
C LEU A 52 -9.21 3.11 -6.26
N LYS A 53 -9.29 2.73 -7.54
CA LYS A 53 -10.52 2.46 -8.27
C LYS A 53 -10.39 1.16 -9.06
N ILE A 54 -11.51 0.47 -9.24
CA ILE A 54 -11.59 -0.66 -10.16
C ILE A 54 -11.23 -0.18 -11.58
N HIS A 55 -10.60 -1.05 -12.37
CA HIS A 55 -10.09 -0.79 -13.72
C HIS A 55 -8.95 0.24 -13.80
N THR A 56 -8.34 0.59 -12.66
CA THR A 56 -7.12 1.42 -12.65
C THR A 56 -5.88 0.51 -12.63
N PRO A 57 -4.89 0.75 -13.51
CA PRO A 57 -3.61 0.07 -13.42
C PRO A 57 -2.80 0.61 -12.23
N VAL A 58 -2.27 -0.30 -11.42
CA VAL A 58 -1.33 -0.02 -10.32
C VAL A 58 -0.03 -0.76 -10.53
N MET A 59 1.02 -0.38 -9.81
CA MET A 59 2.33 -1.02 -9.87
C MET A 59 2.75 -1.45 -8.48
N LEU A 60 3.31 -2.66 -8.36
CA LEU A 60 3.95 -3.10 -7.12
C LEU A 60 5.23 -2.32 -6.87
N LEU A 61 5.41 -1.83 -5.65
CA LEU A 61 6.61 -1.11 -5.23
C LEU A 61 7.69 -2.02 -4.61
N ARG A 62 7.37 -3.30 -4.39
CA ARG A 62 8.27 -4.27 -3.77
C ARG A 62 7.96 -5.69 -4.21
N ASN A 63 8.92 -6.59 -4.01
CA ASN A 63 8.75 -8.01 -4.25
C ASN A 63 7.86 -8.63 -3.17
N LEU A 64 6.76 -9.27 -3.58
CA LEU A 64 5.90 -10.07 -2.72
C LEU A 64 6.10 -11.56 -2.98
N SER A 65 6.15 -11.95 -4.26
CA SER A 65 6.45 -13.31 -4.70
C SER A 65 6.95 -13.28 -6.14
N THR A 66 8.27 -13.34 -6.31
CA THR A 66 8.89 -13.32 -7.65
C THR A 66 8.53 -14.56 -8.46
N SER A 67 8.34 -15.71 -7.81
CA SER A 67 7.91 -16.96 -8.45
C SER A 67 6.49 -16.89 -9.03
N ALA A 68 5.64 -15.99 -8.51
CA ALA A 68 4.28 -15.77 -8.99
C ALA A 68 4.13 -14.45 -9.79
N GLY A 69 5.23 -13.86 -10.25
CA GLY A 69 5.20 -12.62 -11.02
C GLY A 69 4.89 -11.35 -10.22
N LEU A 70 4.81 -11.43 -8.89
CA LEU A 70 4.55 -10.30 -7.99
C LEU A 70 5.87 -9.66 -7.53
N CYS A 71 6.60 -9.05 -8.47
CA CYS A 71 7.85 -8.34 -8.22
C CYS A 71 7.67 -6.82 -8.32
N ASN A 72 8.68 -6.07 -7.86
CA ASN A 72 8.72 -4.62 -8.03
C ASN A 72 8.60 -4.27 -9.52
N GLY A 73 7.71 -3.33 -9.85
CA GLY A 73 7.44 -2.94 -11.23
C GLY A 73 6.30 -3.73 -11.91
N THR A 74 5.83 -4.85 -11.35
CA THR A 74 4.67 -5.58 -11.90
C THR A 74 3.45 -4.66 -11.92
N ARG A 75 2.88 -4.49 -13.11
CA ARG A 75 1.64 -3.73 -13.31
C ARG A 75 0.44 -4.65 -13.15
N ILE A 76 -0.57 -4.20 -12.41
CA ILE A 76 -1.77 -4.96 -12.09
C ILE A 76 -2.98 -4.09 -12.41
N MET A 77 -3.93 -4.61 -13.18
CA MET A 77 -5.23 -3.99 -13.36
C MET A 77 -6.15 -4.40 -12.23
N ILE A 78 -6.66 -3.44 -11.45
CA ILE A 78 -7.56 -3.72 -10.33
C ILE A 78 -8.90 -4.24 -10.88
N THR A 79 -9.37 -5.37 -10.35
CA THR A 79 -10.68 -5.94 -10.68
C THR A 79 -11.65 -5.88 -9.50
N GLU A 80 -11.16 -6.03 -8.27
CA GLU A 80 -11.99 -5.94 -7.07
C GLU A 80 -11.21 -5.29 -5.90
N LEU A 81 -11.93 -4.55 -5.07
CA LEU A 81 -11.39 -3.85 -3.90
C LEU A 81 -12.17 -4.30 -2.65
N GLY A 82 -11.54 -5.13 -1.81
CA GLY A 82 -12.07 -5.56 -0.52
C GLY A 82 -11.48 -4.76 0.63
N ASP A 83 -11.89 -5.02 1.88
CA ASP A 83 -11.43 -4.20 3.02
C ASP A 83 -9.97 -4.46 3.39
N ASN A 84 -9.52 -5.72 3.22
CA ASN A 84 -8.15 -6.15 3.50
C ASN A 84 -7.50 -6.89 2.32
N ILE A 85 -8.10 -6.83 1.14
CA ILE A 85 -7.60 -7.49 -0.06
C ILE A 85 -7.80 -6.61 -1.29
N ILE A 86 -6.83 -6.64 -2.19
CA ILE A 86 -6.92 -6.05 -3.53
C ILE A 86 -6.77 -7.20 -4.51
N LYS A 87 -7.75 -7.36 -5.40
CA LYS A 87 -7.69 -8.34 -6.47
C LYS A 87 -7.44 -7.64 -7.79
N GLY A 88 -6.60 -8.24 -8.62
CA GLY A 88 -6.32 -7.72 -9.92
C GLY A 88 -5.74 -8.76 -10.86
N VAL A 89 -5.40 -8.29 -12.05
CA VAL A 89 -4.86 -9.09 -13.13
C VAL A 89 -3.51 -8.53 -13.54
N ILE A 90 -2.48 -9.36 -13.61
CA ILE A 90 -1.15 -8.94 -14.06
C ILE A 90 -1.21 -8.48 -15.51
N MET A 91 -0.52 -7.38 -15.81
CA MET A 91 -0.45 -6.77 -17.13
C MET A 91 0.94 -6.95 -17.75
N GLY A 92 1.01 -7.80 -18.76
CA GLY A 92 2.20 -8.07 -19.56
C GLY A 92 3.22 -9.01 -18.91
N GLY A 93 4.28 -9.31 -19.65
CA GLY A 93 5.33 -10.22 -19.22
C GLY A 93 4.90 -11.69 -19.22
N THR A 94 5.65 -12.52 -18.49
CA THR A 94 5.47 -13.99 -18.46
C THR A 94 4.18 -14.42 -17.76
N PHE A 95 3.67 -13.59 -16.85
CA PHE A 95 2.49 -13.86 -16.02
C PHE A 95 1.27 -13.04 -16.49
N ASP A 96 1.26 -12.58 -17.74
CA ASP A 96 0.17 -11.77 -18.29
C ASP A 96 -1.17 -12.48 -18.11
N LYS A 97 -2.18 -11.73 -17.66
CA LYS A 97 -3.55 -12.20 -17.38
C LYS A 97 -3.73 -13.09 -16.16
N ASP A 98 -2.68 -13.38 -15.39
CA ASP A 98 -2.82 -14.11 -14.13
C ASP A 98 -3.59 -13.28 -13.10
N VAL A 99 -4.55 -13.93 -12.44
CA VAL A 99 -5.35 -13.32 -11.36
C VAL A 99 -4.56 -13.43 -10.06
N VAL A 100 -4.42 -12.29 -9.39
CA VAL A 100 -3.65 -12.18 -8.14
C VAL A 100 -4.47 -11.49 -7.07
N ILE A 101 -4.24 -11.89 -5.82
CA ILE A 101 -4.85 -11.30 -4.63
C ILE A 101 -3.72 -10.82 -3.73
N ILE A 102 -3.75 -9.53 -3.40
CA ILE A 102 -2.79 -8.88 -2.53
C ILE A 102 -3.50 -8.60 -1.20
N PRO A 103 -3.14 -9.28 -0.11
CA PRO A 103 -3.67 -8.96 1.20
C PRO A 103 -3.09 -7.63 1.71
N ARG A 104 -3.74 -7.01 2.68
CA ARG A 104 -3.16 -5.91 3.45
C ARG A 104 -1.91 -6.42 4.18
N ILE A 105 -0.78 -5.77 3.95
CA ILE A 105 0.52 -6.14 4.54
C ILE A 105 0.89 -5.09 5.57
N VAL A 106 1.25 -5.53 6.78
CA VAL A 106 1.85 -4.65 7.79
C VAL A 106 3.33 -4.46 7.45
N LEU A 107 3.75 -3.20 7.38
CA LEU A 107 5.13 -2.82 7.11
C LEU A 107 5.70 -2.13 8.33
N ASN A 108 6.82 -2.64 8.84
CA ASN A 108 7.63 -1.93 9.81
C ASN A 108 8.72 -1.18 9.02
N VAL A 109 8.71 0.14 9.12
CA VAL A 109 9.72 1.00 8.48
C VAL A 109 10.74 1.37 9.54
N GLU A 110 11.95 0.85 9.41
CA GLU A 110 13.11 1.37 10.15
C GLU A 110 13.74 2.49 9.32
N ASP A 111 13.73 3.72 9.84
CA ASP A 111 14.44 4.84 9.20
C ASP A 111 15.95 4.65 9.37
N LYS A 112 16.57 3.96 8.41
CA LYS A 112 18.03 3.90 8.30
C LYS A 112 18.49 5.13 7.51
N ARG A 113 18.70 6.24 8.23
CA ARG A 113 19.39 7.42 7.70
C ARG A 113 20.83 7.10 7.30
#